data_AF-A0A497QQA0-F1
#
_entry.id   AF-A0A497QQA0-F1
#
_cell.length_a   1.000
_cell.length_b   1.000
_cell.length_c   1.000
_cell.angle_alpha   90.00
_cell.angle_beta   90.00
_cell.angle_gamma   90.00
#
_symmetry.space_group_name_H-M   'P 1'
#
loop_
_entity.id
_entity.type
_entity.pdbx_description
1 polymer ?
#
loop_
_entity_poly.entity_id
_entity_poly.type
_entity_poly.pdbx_seq_one_letter_code
_entity_poly.pdbx_strand_id
1 'polypeptide(L)'
;MAPYSNLIQFNTNLVDEIALDDDLAKIKACISCGQCSASCPSGSFTALRTRAVIRKALFGVHKVLEDPDIWLCSTCFNCLEHCPRTIPVTEIILKLRQMAVRQGHLIDPLKGVINNLIHKGHAVPLDSKWSQLRLKLGLDALPPTISKYPEVMKEITDILSAIRFTTRIPFR
;
A
#
# COMPACT_ATOMS: atom_id res chain seq x y z
N MET A 1 -6.67 -8.23 -38.55
CA MET A 1 -6.96 -7.63 -37.23
C MET A 1 -6.02 -8.25 -36.22
N ALA A 2 -5.18 -7.46 -35.55
CA ALA A 2 -4.04 -7.98 -34.80
C ALA A 2 -4.48 -8.81 -33.57
N PRO A 3 -4.03 -10.07 -33.41
CA PRO A 3 -4.48 -11.00 -32.35
C PRO A 3 -4.04 -10.61 -30.92
N TYR A 4 -3.52 -9.40 -30.73
CA TYR A 4 -2.91 -8.91 -29.49
C TYR A 4 -3.61 -7.69 -28.88
N SER A 5 -4.73 -7.23 -29.47
CA SER A 5 -5.51 -6.09 -28.96
C SER A 5 -6.03 -6.29 -27.53
N ASN A 6 -6.11 -7.54 -27.07
CA ASN A 6 -6.59 -7.91 -25.73
C ASN A 6 -5.45 -8.18 -24.73
N LEU A 7 -4.18 -8.12 -25.14
CA LEU A 7 -3.04 -8.49 -24.27
C LEU A 7 -2.49 -7.34 -23.43
N ILE A 8 -2.64 -6.09 -23.89
CA ILE A 8 -2.17 -4.89 -23.17
C ILE A 8 -3.25 -3.82 -23.26
N GLN A 9 -4.00 -3.65 -22.18
CA GLN A 9 -4.90 -2.51 -22.02
C GLN A 9 -4.07 -1.29 -21.59
N PHE A 10 -3.89 -0.37 -22.53
CA PHE A 10 -3.33 0.94 -22.24
C PHE A 10 -4.45 1.86 -21.77
N ASN A 11 -4.31 2.39 -20.56
CA ASN A 11 -5.07 3.53 -20.09
C ASN A 11 -4.10 4.70 -20.01
N THR A 12 -4.15 5.59 -20.99
CA THR A 12 -3.28 6.76 -21.09
C THR A 12 -3.38 7.68 -19.87
N ASN A 13 -4.45 7.56 -19.09
CA ASN A 13 -4.72 8.43 -17.95
C ASN A 13 -4.10 7.94 -16.63
N LEU A 14 -3.51 6.73 -16.58
CA LEU A 14 -2.95 6.18 -15.32
C LEU A 14 -1.85 7.07 -14.74
N VAL A 15 -0.94 7.56 -15.59
CA VAL A 15 0.13 8.47 -15.14
C VAL A 15 -0.44 9.82 -14.69
N ASP A 16 -1.51 10.29 -15.32
CA ASP A 16 -2.17 11.53 -14.94
C ASP A 16 -2.94 11.38 -13.62
N GLU A 17 -3.56 10.22 -13.36
CA GLU A 17 -4.17 9.92 -12.06
C GLU A 17 -3.14 9.84 -10.93
N ILE A 18 -1.94 9.29 -11.21
CA ILE A 18 -0.82 9.35 -10.27
C ILE A 18 -0.39 10.80 -10.05
N ALA A 19 -0.25 11.58 -11.13
CA ALA A 19 0.22 12.96 -11.11
C ALA A 19 -0.81 13.99 -10.61
N LEU A 20 -2.03 13.56 -10.22
CA LEU A 20 -2.96 14.39 -9.46
C LEU A 20 -2.38 14.78 -8.09
N ASP A 21 -1.43 14.00 -7.59
CA ASP A 21 -0.55 14.38 -6.49
C ASP A 21 0.70 15.03 -7.08
N ASP A 22 0.88 16.33 -6.82
CA ASP A 22 1.94 17.15 -7.40
C ASP A 22 3.34 16.58 -7.12
N ASP A 23 3.54 15.94 -5.95
CA ASP A 23 4.81 15.31 -5.63
C ASP A 23 5.09 14.08 -6.50
N LEU A 24 4.03 13.33 -6.86
CA LEU A 24 4.14 12.13 -7.68
C LEU A 24 4.25 12.43 -9.18
N ALA A 25 3.93 13.66 -9.62
CA ALA A 25 4.12 14.10 -11.02
C ALA A 25 5.57 13.95 -11.50
N LYS A 26 6.54 13.93 -10.57
CA LYS A 26 7.96 13.63 -10.81
C LYS A 26 8.19 12.26 -11.47
N ILE A 27 7.22 11.34 -11.46
CA ILE A 27 7.29 10.09 -12.23
C ILE A 27 7.59 10.35 -13.73
N LYS A 28 7.09 11.46 -14.28
CA LYS A 28 7.31 11.87 -15.68
C LYS A 28 8.79 12.19 -15.97
N ALA A 29 9.60 12.44 -14.94
CA ALA A 29 11.05 12.66 -15.07
C ALA A 29 11.88 11.36 -15.10
N CYS A 30 11.24 10.18 -15.01
CA CYS A 30 11.92 8.88 -14.98
C CYS A 30 12.67 8.61 -16.29
N ILE A 31 14.00 8.49 -16.19
CA ILE A 31 14.88 8.14 -17.31
C ILE A 31 15.12 6.63 -17.47
N SER A 32 14.38 5.80 -16.73
CA SER A 32 14.54 4.33 -16.75
C SER A 32 15.96 3.80 -16.46
N CYS A 33 16.76 4.49 -15.64
CA CYS A 33 18.17 4.11 -15.37
C CYS A 33 18.33 2.77 -14.63
N GLY A 34 17.34 2.35 -13.83
CA GLY A 34 17.35 1.05 -13.14
C GLY A 34 17.93 1.05 -11.73
N GLN A 35 18.40 2.19 -11.23
CA GLN A 35 18.95 2.31 -9.89
C GLN A 35 17.97 1.82 -8.81
N CYS A 36 16.68 2.12 -8.97
CA CYS A 36 15.64 1.66 -8.04
C CYS A 36 15.47 0.14 -8.00
N SER A 37 15.73 -0.58 -9.10
CA SER A 37 15.73 -2.04 -9.10
C SER A 37 17.00 -2.59 -8.47
N ALA A 38 18.15 -1.96 -8.73
CA ALA A 38 19.44 -2.38 -8.17
C ALA A 38 19.51 -2.20 -6.65
N SER A 39 18.89 -1.13 -6.12
CA SER A 39 18.85 -0.84 -4.68
C SER A 39 17.75 -1.61 -3.93
N CYS A 40 16.94 -2.42 -4.63
CA CYS A 40 15.77 -3.07 -4.05
C CYS A 40 16.16 -4.36 -3.31
N PRO A 41 15.99 -4.44 -1.98
CA PRO A 41 16.25 -5.68 -1.25
C PRO A 41 15.28 -6.78 -1.68
N SER A 42 13.98 -6.47 -1.82
CA SER A 42 12.98 -7.44 -2.29
C SER A 42 13.29 -7.98 -3.68
N GLY A 43 13.79 -7.13 -4.59
CA GLY A 43 14.15 -7.53 -5.95
C GLY A 43 15.33 -8.51 -6.02
N SER A 44 16.16 -8.57 -4.97
CA SER A 44 17.30 -9.48 -4.89
C SER A 44 16.88 -10.95 -4.68
N PHE A 45 15.70 -11.18 -4.10
CA PHE A 45 15.20 -12.52 -3.78
C PHE A 45 13.85 -12.85 -4.45
N THR A 46 13.33 -11.95 -5.29
CA THR A 46 12.03 -12.09 -5.97
C THR A 46 12.09 -11.62 -7.42
N ALA A 47 10.98 -11.77 -8.14
CA ALA A 47 10.82 -11.26 -9.50
C ALA A 47 10.65 -9.73 -9.57
N LEU A 48 10.42 -9.05 -8.44
CA LEU A 48 10.14 -7.62 -8.42
C LEU A 48 11.26 -6.82 -9.12
N ARG A 49 10.89 -6.09 -10.17
CA ARG A 49 11.73 -5.07 -10.79
C ARG A 49 11.06 -3.72 -10.66
N THR A 50 11.48 -2.94 -9.66
CA THR A 50 10.95 -1.61 -9.37
C THR A 50 10.91 -0.70 -10.59
N ARG A 51 11.97 -0.71 -11.42
CA ARG A 51 12.00 0.01 -12.71
C ARG A 51 10.86 -0.41 -13.63
N ALA A 52 10.53 -1.70 -13.69
CA ALA A 52 9.47 -2.20 -14.57
C ALA A 52 8.08 -1.73 -14.09
N VAL A 53 7.83 -1.73 -12.77
CA VAL A 53 6.60 -1.17 -12.19
C VAL A 53 6.44 0.31 -12.54
N ILE A 54 7.47 1.13 -12.31
CA ILE A 54 7.45 2.56 -12.66
C ILE A 54 7.27 2.77 -14.16
N ARG A 55 7.92 1.96 -15.00
CA ARG A 55 7.80 2.05 -16.45
C ARG A 55 6.39 1.68 -16.93
N LYS A 56 5.78 0.62 -16.38
CA LYS A 56 4.38 0.24 -16.68
C LYS A 56 3.43 1.39 -16.30
N ALA A 57 3.59 1.98 -15.12
CA ALA A 57 2.80 3.11 -14.67
C ALA A 57 2.95 4.34 -15.58
N LEU A 58 4.19 4.70 -15.93
CA LEU A 58 4.50 5.83 -16.82
C LEU A 58 3.90 5.67 -18.23
N PHE A 59 3.91 4.45 -18.78
CA PHE A 59 3.34 4.15 -20.10
C PHE A 59 1.84 3.86 -20.08
N GLY A 60 1.17 4.00 -18.93
CA GLY A 60 -0.27 3.77 -18.83
C GLY A 60 -0.69 2.30 -18.94
N VAL A 61 0.20 1.35 -18.62
CA VAL A 61 -0.13 -0.08 -18.62
C VAL A 61 -0.93 -0.40 -17.36
N HIS A 62 -2.26 -0.37 -17.49
CA HIS A 62 -3.20 -0.50 -16.36
C HIS A 62 -3.04 -1.82 -15.58
N LYS A 63 -2.62 -2.88 -16.25
CA LYS A 63 -2.36 -4.21 -15.67
C LYS A 63 -1.33 -4.19 -14.52
N VAL A 64 -0.57 -3.12 -14.34
CA VAL A 64 0.30 -2.94 -13.16
C VAL A 64 -0.46 -2.96 -11.84
N LEU A 65 -1.76 -2.63 -11.83
CA LEU A 65 -2.61 -2.65 -10.63
C LEU A 65 -2.99 -4.06 -10.19
N GLU A 66 -2.96 -5.03 -11.11
CA GLU A 66 -3.17 -6.46 -10.84
C GLU A 66 -1.86 -7.19 -10.50
N ASP A 67 -0.71 -6.54 -10.71
CA ASP A 67 0.60 -7.18 -10.63
C ASP A 67 0.98 -7.45 -9.17
N PRO A 68 1.23 -8.71 -8.77
CA PRO A 68 1.64 -9.02 -7.39
C PRO A 68 2.94 -8.33 -6.98
N ASP A 69 3.79 -7.94 -7.93
CA ASP A 69 5.05 -7.23 -7.69
C ASP A 69 4.85 -5.95 -6.86
N ILE A 70 3.74 -5.22 -7.04
CA ILE A 70 3.51 -3.99 -6.29
C ILE A 70 3.42 -4.27 -4.78
N TRP A 71 3.01 -5.47 -4.37
CA TRP A 71 2.88 -5.91 -2.97
C TRP A 71 4.19 -6.43 -2.37
N LEU A 72 5.21 -6.72 -3.18
CA LEU A 72 6.53 -7.18 -2.72
C LEU A 72 7.44 -6.03 -2.24
N CYS A 73 7.06 -4.78 -2.50
CA CYS A 73 7.78 -3.61 -1.98
C CYS A 73 7.65 -3.51 -0.45
N SER A 74 8.77 -3.48 0.26
CA SER A 74 8.83 -3.33 1.72
C SER A 74 8.76 -1.89 2.21
N THR A 75 8.60 -0.91 1.30
CA THR A 75 8.61 0.52 1.60
C THR A 75 9.85 0.96 2.38
N CYS A 76 11.03 0.44 2.01
CA CYS A 76 12.31 0.77 2.67
C CYS A 76 12.96 2.07 2.20
N PHE A 77 12.37 2.78 1.23
CA PHE A 77 12.84 4.06 0.68
C PHE A 77 14.21 4.08 -0.02
N ASN A 78 14.96 2.98 -0.07
CA ASN A 78 16.24 2.92 -0.80
C ASN A 78 16.17 3.44 -2.25
N CYS A 79 15.08 3.16 -2.95
CA CYS A 79 14.89 3.59 -4.33
C CYS A 79 14.65 5.10 -4.48
N LEU A 80 14.09 5.76 -3.46
CA LEU A 80 13.95 7.22 -3.40
C LEU A 80 15.33 7.85 -3.20
N GLU A 81 16.07 7.39 -2.18
CA GLU A 81 17.39 7.93 -1.82
C GLU A 81 18.41 7.85 -2.96
N HIS A 82 18.43 6.75 -3.69
CA HIS A 82 19.38 6.56 -4.78
C HIS A 82 18.88 7.10 -6.13
N CYS A 83 17.66 7.64 -6.22
CA CYS A 83 17.13 8.10 -7.50
C CYS A 83 17.88 9.38 -7.96
N PRO A 84 18.59 9.37 -9.11
CA PRO A 84 19.27 10.58 -9.61
C PRO A 84 18.30 11.67 -10.10
N ARG A 85 17.00 11.37 -10.14
CA ARG A 85 15.92 12.29 -10.52
C ARG A 85 14.99 12.59 -9.34
N THR A 86 15.31 12.08 -8.14
CA THR A 86 14.55 12.30 -6.90
C THR A 86 13.07 11.98 -7.06
N ILE A 87 12.79 10.87 -7.72
CA ILE A 87 11.42 10.40 -7.97
C ILE A 87 10.94 9.70 -6.68
N PRO A 88 9.73 10.02 -6.17
CA PRO A 88 9.13 9.35 -5.01
C PRO A 88 8.61 7.96 -5.37
N VAL A 89 9.55 7.05 -5.68
CA VAL A 89 9.27 5.69 -6.19
C VAL A 89 8.46 4.88 -5.18
N THR A 90 8.74 5.02 -3.89
CA THR A 90 8.03 4.29 -2.83
C THR A 90 6.57 4.73 -2.75
N GLU A 91 6.33 6.02 -2.80
CA GLU A 91 5.02 6.66 -2.74
C GLU A 91 4.20 6.37 -4.01
N ILE A 92 4.84 6.36 -5.18
CA ILE A 92 4.19 5.91 -6.42
C ILE A 92 3.71 4.46 -6.28
N ILE A 93 4.50 3.56 -5.71
CA ILE A 93 4.06 2.17 -5.47
C ILE A 93 2.89 2.13 -4.47
N LEU A 94 2.91 2.96 -3.41
CA LEU A 94 1.78 3.07 -2.48
C LEU A 94 0.52 3.60 -3.16
N LYS A 95 0.65 4.58 -4.06
CA LYS A 95 -0.45 5.09 -4.89
C LYS A 95 -1.03 3.99 -5.79
N LEU A 96 -0.16 3.21 -6.45
CA LEU A 96 -0.59 2.05 -7.24
C LEU A 96 -1.33 1.02 -6.39
N ARG A 97 -0.87 0.71 -5.17
CA ARG A 97 -1.60 -0.17 -4.23
C ARG A 97 -2.97 0.39 -3.86
N GLN A 98 -3.06 1.69 -3.59
CA GLN A 98 -4.34 2.33 -3.28
C GLN A 98 -5.33 2.19 -4.45
N MET A 99 -4.87 2.43 -5.68
CA MET A 99 -5.67 2.26 -6.89
C MET A 99 -6.08 0.80 -7.11
N ALA A 100 -5.15 -0.14 -6.92
CA ALA A 100 -5.40 -1.57 -6.98
C ALA A 100 -6.49 -2.02 -5.99
N VAL A 101 -6.42 -1.54 -4.74
CA VAL A 101 -7.45 -1.84 -3.72
C VAL A 101 -8.81 -1.29 -4.11
N ARG A 102 -8.90 -0.06 -4.66
CA ARG A 102 -10.17 0.50 -5.16
C ARG A 102 -10.79 -0.32 -6.29
N GLN A 103 -9.97 -1.07 -7.04
CA GLN A 103 -10.42 -1.96 -8.11
C GLN A 103 -10.70 -3.40 -7.62
N GLY A 104 -10.55 -3.67 -6.32
CA GLY A 104 -10.81 -4.98 -5.73
C GLY A 104 -9.59 -5.91 -5.68
N HIS A 105 -8.38 -5.43 -5.98
CA HIS A 105 -7.14 -6.22 -5.91
C HIS A 105 -6.50 -6.15 -4.51
N LEU A 106 -7.30 -6.35 -3.45
CA LEU A 106 -6.83 -6.41 -2.07
C LEU A 106 -6.30 -7.82 -1.76
N ILE A 107 -5.09 -7.90 -1.18
CA ILE A 107 -4.51 -9.18 -0.76
C ILE A 107 -5.17 -9.71 0.53
N ASP A 108 -5.36 -11.03 0.61
CA ASP A 108 -6.07 -11.67 1.72
C ASP A 108 -5.49 -11.38 3.12
N PRO A 109 -4.15 -11.37 3.34
CA PRO A 109 -3.59 -11.07 4.66
C PRO A 109 -4.00 -9.70 5.22
N LEU A 110 -4.26 -8.72 4.35
CA LEU A 110 -4.68 -7.38 4.79
C LEU A 110 -6.14 -7.33 5.23
N LYS A 111 -7.01 -8.24 4.76
CA LYS A 111 -8.43 -8.28 5.14
C LYS A 111 -8.59 -8.45 6.64
N GLY A 112 -7.82 -9.36 7.25
CA GLY A 112 -7.84 -9.58 8.70
C GLY A 112 -7.36 -8.37 9.51
N VAL A 113 -6.30 -7.70 9.04
CA VAL A 113 -5.77 -6.48 9.66
C VAL A 113 -6.79 -5.35 9.61
N ILE A 114 -7.43 -5.15 8.45
CA ILE A 114 -8.48 -4.15 8.25
C ILE A 114 -9.69 -4.43 9.15
N ASN A 115 -10.12 -5.70 9.23
CA ASN A 115 -11.22 -6.10 10.10
C ASN A 115 -10.92 -5.80 11.58
N ASN A 116 -9.70 -6.10 12.04
CA ASN A 116 -9.30 -5.77 13.41
C ASN A 116 -9.28 -4.26 13.64
N LEU A 117 -8.79 -3.46 12.68
CA LEU A 117 -8.82 -2.00 12.79
C LEU A 117 -10.25 -1.48 12.91
N ILE A 118 -11.16 -1.91 12.04
CA ILE A 118 -12.55 -1.42 12.00
C ILE A 118 -13.30 -1.80 13.27
N HIS A 119 -13.11 -3.01 13.80
CA HIS A 119 -13.94 -3.51 14.91
C HIS A 119 -13.28 -3.43 16.28
N LYS A 120 -11.96 -3.34 16.34
CA LYS A 120 -11.18 -3.39 17.59
C LYS A 120 -10.20 -2.21 17.72
N GLY A 121 -10.14 -1.34 16.71
CA GLY A 121 -9.29 -0.15 16.68
C GLY A 121 -7.79 -0.44 16.67
N HIS A 122 -7.39 -1.68 16.43
CA HIS A 122 -5.99 -2.11 16.40
C HIS A 122 -5.79 -3.10 15.26
N ALA A 123 -4.64 -3.04 14.57
CA ALA A 123 -4.26 -4.07 13.61
C ALA A 123 -4.10 -5.45 14.29
N VAL A 124 -3.52 -5.45 15.49
CA VAL A 124 -3.32 -6.63 16.34
C VAL A 124 -3.96 -6.34 17.70
N PRO A 125 -5.18 -6.83 17.95
CA PRO A 125 -5.90 -6.56 19.18
C PRO A 125 -5.31 -7.33 20.37
N LEU A 126 -5.50 -6.80 21.57
CA LEU A 126 -5.16 -7.48 22.82
C LEU A 126 -6.00 -8.77 22.96
N ASP A 127 -5.36 -9.85 23.42
CA ASP A 127 -6.02 -11.08 23.84
C ASP A 127 -5.70 -11.40 25.32
N SER A 128 -6.30 -12.47 25.84
CA SER A 128 -6.10 -12.91 27.23
C SER A 128 -4.65 -13.31 27.52
N LYS A 129 -3.94 -13.92 26.55
CA LYS A 129 -2.53 -14.30 26.69
C LYS A 129 -1.64 -13.08 26.90
N TRP A 130 -1.83 -12.03 26.09
CA TRP A 130 -1.07 -10.79 26.21
C TRP A 130 -1.41 -10.03 27.48
N SER A 131 -2.69 -9.98 27.87
CA SER A 131 -3.12 -9.36 29.14
C SER A 131 -2.47 -10.04 30.35
N GLN A 132 -2.44 -11.37 30.38
CA GLN A 132 -1.76 -12.13 31.44
C GLN A 132 -0.23 -11.93 31.44
N LEU A 133 0.40 -11.88 30.26
CA LEU A 133 1.83 -11.61 30.16
C LEU A 133 2.18 -10.23 30.72
N ARG A 134 1.36 -9.21 30.45
CA ARG A 134 1.56 -7.85 30.99
C ARG A 134 1.55 -7.85 32.52
N LEU A 135 0.57 -8.53 33.14
CA LEU A 135 0.53 -8.67 34.60
C LEU A 135 1.78 -9.37 35.17
N LYS A 136 2.25 -10.45 34.51
CA LYS A 136 3.49 -11.14 34.91
C LYS A 136 4.72 -10.25 34.84
N LEU A 137 4.71 -9.26 33.96
CA LEU A 137 5.77 -8.26 33.81
C LEU A 137 5.57 -7.02 34.72
N GLY A 138 4.57 -7.03 35.60
CA GLY A 138 4.27 -5.90 36.49
C GLY A 138 3.58 -4.72 35.80
N LEU A 139 2.99 -4.93 34.62
CA LEU A 139 2.26 -3.91 33.87
C LEU A 139 0.76 -4.06 34.06
N ASP A 140 0.01 -2.96 33.85
CA ASP A 140 -1.46 -3.01 33.75
C ASP A 140 -1.89 -4.04 32.69
N ALA A 141 -2.84 -4.90 33.05
CA ALA A 141 -3.42 -5.91 32.17
C ALA A 141 -3.91 -5.32 30.85
N LEU A 142 -4.55 -4.15 30.94
CA LEU A 142 -5.02 -3.37 29.79
C LEU A 142 -4.02 -2.24 29.49
N PRO A 143 -3.41 -2.20 28.30
CA PRO A 143 -2.59 -1.06 27.91
C PRO A 143 -3.47 0.21 27.79
N PRO A 144 -2.90 1.41 27.97
CA PRO A 144 -3.61 2.69 27.87
C PRO A 144 -3.94 3.05 26.41
N THR A 145 -4.61 2.15 25.72
CA THR A 145 -5.17 2.30 24.37
C THR A 145 -6.68 2.07 24.47
N ILE A 146 -7.36 1.84 23.34
CA ILE A 146 -8.80 1.50 23.29
C ILE A 146 -9.13 0.29 24.17
N SER A 147 -8.16 -0.59 24.45
CA SER A 147 -8.35 -1.69 25.40
C SER A 147 -8.71 -1.22 26.82
N LYS A 148 -8.18 -0.08 27.28
CA LYS A 148 -8.50 0.54 28.57
C LYS A 148 -9.59 1.62 28.46
N TYR A 149 -9.69 2.25 27.29
CA TYR A 149 -10.62 3.36 26.98
C TYR A 149 -11.52 3.00 25.79
N PRO A 150 -12.49 2.08 25.96
CA PRO A 150 -13.33 1.58 24.85
C PRO A 150 -14.19 2.68 24.21
N GLU A 151 -14.49 3.76 24.92
CA GLU A 151 -15.24 4.92 24.43
C GLU A 151 -14.57 5.61 23.21
N VAL A 152 -13.23 5.56 23.13
CA VAL A 152 -12.45 6.14 22.03
C VAL A 152 -12.73 5.43 20.69
N MET A 153 -13.27 4.21 20.72
CA MET A 153 -13.64 3.49 19.51
C MET A 153 -14.66 4.26 18.66
N LYS A 154 -15.50 5.09 19.29
CA LYS A 154 -16.44 5.95 18.58
C LYS A 154 -15.73 6.95 17.67
N GLU A 155 -14.69 7.61 18.17
CA GLU A 155 -13.90 8.58 17.38
C GLU A 155 -13.26 7.94 16.16
N ILE A 156 -12.72 6.72 16.33
CA ILE A 156 -12.15 5.96 15.20
C ILE A 156 -13.22 5.65 14.16
N THR A 157 -14.39 5.20 14.61
CA THR A 157 -15.51 4.90 13.71
C THR A 157 -15.96 6.15 12.96
N ASP A 158 -16.03 7.30 13.64
CA ASP A 158 -16.39 8.58 13.05
C ASP A 158 -15.35 9.02 11.99
N ILE A 159 -14.05 8.87 12.26
CA ILE A 159 -12.98 9.14 11.29
C ILE A 159 -13.08 8.22 10.08
N LEU A 160 -13.24 6.90 10.29
CA LEU A 160 -13.36 5.93 9.21
C LEU A 160 -14.58 6.21 8.32
N SER A 161 -15.69 6.66 8.92
CA SER A 161 -16.88 7.12 8.22
C SER A 161 -16.62 8.39 7.40
N ALA A 162 -16.00 9.41 8.02
CA ALA A 162 -15.69 10.70 7.37
C ALA A 162 -14.81 10.54 6.13
N ILE A 163 -13.82 9.65 6.19
CA ILE A 163 -12.93 9.35 5.04
C ILE A 163 -13.52 8.31 4.07
N ARG A 164 -14.73 7.80 4.35
CA ARG A 164 -15.42 6.75 3.59
C ARG A 164 -14.55 5.50 3.41
N PHE A 165 -13.86 5.09 4.47
CA PHE A 165 -12.84 4.04 4.43
C PHE A 165 -13.37 2.71 3.88
N THR A 166 -14.50 2.23 4.40
CA THR A 166 -15.15 0.98 3.99
C THR A 166 -15.74 1.04 2.58
N THR A 167 -16.14 2.22 2.11
CA THR A 167 -16.56 2.42 0.71
C THR A 167 -15.38 2.39 -0.24
N ARG A 168 -14.23 2.94 0.17
CA ARG A 168 -13.00 3.01 -0.65
C ARG A 168 -12.23 1.69 -0.71
N ILE A 169 -12.46 0.81 0.26
CA ILE A 169 -11.84 -0.51 0.35
C ILE A 169 -12.96 -1.54 0.27
N PRO A 170 -13.31 -2.05 -0.93
CA PRO A 170 -14.38 -3.02 -1.09
C PRO A 170 -14.04 -4.30 -0.33
N PHE A 171 -14.61 -4.43 0.87
CA PHE A 171 -14.51 -5.58 1.74
C PHE A 171 -15.58 -6.58 1.30
N ARG A 172 -15.26 -7.42 0.29
CA ARG A 172 -16.02 -8.62 -0.04
C ARG A 172 -15.26 -9.86 0.42
#